data_AF-A0A7J0AP32-F1
#
_entry.id   AF-A0A7J0AP32-F1
#
_cell.length_a   1.000
_cell.length_b   1.000
_cell.length_c   1.000
_cell.angle_alpha   90.00
_cell.angle_beta   90.00
_cell.angle_gamma   90.00
#
_symmetry.space_group_name_H-M   'P 1'
#
loop_
_entity.id
_entity.type
_entity.pdbx_description
1 polymer ?
#
loop_
_entity_poly.entity_id
_entity_poly.type
_entity_poly.pdbx_seq_one_letter_code
_entity_poly.pdbx_strand_id
1 'polypeptide(L)'
;MKILQIMALFLFMSGCANAQSAATFSRLEITGDTLPAIRHVTDMKMSGDTLLFVFECEDGYGQQLLRRAVIDNSNNTISISLDMGKREDGYYTSYMPYPFISDNGALRVVGQDDCEIFTVENDTAFVRTRHYLMDSNSTVPFPLSQYVQDVYMTGMDKYVFIGREPNGGRQYAMTADLATSKIDTISSVDDKN
;
A
#
# COMPACT_ATOMS: atom_id res chain seq x y z
N MET A 1 -5.83 18.68 54.64
CA MET A 1 -5.97 17.89 53.39
C MET A 1 -5.34 18.53 52.15
N LYS A 2 -5.42 19.86 51.94
CA LYS A 2 -4.87 20.51 50.74
C LYS A 2 -3.34 20.42 50.59
N ILE A 3 -2.58 20.48 51.69
CA ILE A 3 -1.11 20.44 51.65
C ILE A 3 -0.58 19.05 51.26
N LEU A 4 -1.23 17.96 51.72
CA LEU A 4 -0.84 16.59 51.40
C LEU A 4 -1.08 16.25 49.92
N GLN A 5 -2.16 16.79 49.34
CA GLN A 5 -2.49 16.64 47.91
C GLN A 5 -1.49 17.40 47.02
N ILE A 6 -1.01 18.57 47.45
CA ILE A 6 0.01 19.34 46.73
C ILE A 6 1.37 18.63 46.78
N MET A 7 1.76 18.06 47.93
CA MET A 7 3.00 17.28 48.05
C MET A 7 2.99 16.03 47.16
N ALA A 8 1.87 15.32 47.05
CA ALA A 8 1.74 14.17 46.15
C ALA A 8 1.91 14.59 44.67
N LEU A 9 1.38 15.75 44.28
CA LEU A 9 1.49 16.26 42.91
C LEU A 9 2.94 16.62 42.52
N PHE A 10 3.73 17.17 43.45
CA PHE A 10 5.15 17.45 43.22
C PHE A 10 6.01 16.17 43.14
N LEU A 11 5.64 15.12 43.86
CA LEU A 11 6.31 13.82 43.81
C LEU A 11 6.04 13.06 42.49
N PHE A 12 4.89 13.27 41.85
CA PHE A 12 4.60 12.68 40.54
C PHE A 12 5.31 13.40 39.38
N MET A 13 5.65 14.69 39.52
CA MET A 13 6.32 15.46 38.46
C MET A 13 7.85 15.28 38.41
N SER A 14 8.48 14.76 39.46
CA SER A 14 9.93 14.47 39.44
C SER A 14 10.29 13.18 38.69
N GLY A 15 9.30 12.35 38.34
CA GLY A 15 9.49 11.11 37.55
C GLY A 15 9.53 11.32 36.03
N CYS A 16 9.15 12.49 35.53
CA CYS A 16 9.02 12.75 34.09
C CYS A 16 10.16 13.58 33.50
N ALA A 17 11.16 13.96 34.28
CA ALA A 17 12.14 14.98 33.88
C ALA A 17 13.28 14.48 32.97
N ASN A 18 13.39 13.18 32.65
CA ASN A 18 14.44 12.65 31.76
C ASN A 18 14.03 11.38 31.00
N ALA A 19 12.79 11.28 30.53
CA ALA A 19 12.39 10.21 29.61
C ALA A 19 12.74 10.56 28.15
N GLN A 20 13.88 11.20 27.90
CA GLN A 20 14.40 11.35 26.54
C GLN A 20 15.43 10.23 26.35
N SER A 21 14.96 9.08 25.86
CA SER A 21 15.88 8.04 25.41
C SER A 21 16.85 8.66 24.42
N ALA A 22 18.15 8.47 24.65
CA ALA A 22 19.16 8.85 23.68
C ALA A 22 18.81 8.15 22.37
N ALA A 23 18.47 8.93 21.34
CA ALA A 23 18.22 8.38 20.01
C ALA A 23 19.55 7.77 19.53
N THR A 24 19.58 6.44 19.47
CA THR A 24 20.75 5.72 18.95
C THR A 24 20.56 5.64 17.45
N PHE A 25 21.44 6.30 16.70
CA PHE A 25 21.41 6.27 15.24
C PHE A 25 22.35 5.17 14.76
N SER A 26 21.81 4.12 14.15
CA SER A 26 22.58 3.18 13.35
C SER A 26 22.41 3.51 11.88
N ARG A 27 23.52 3.45 11.13
CA ARG A 27 23.45 3.55 9.67
C ARG A 27 22.90 2.23 9.14
N LEU A 28 21.82 2.32 8.37
CA LEU A 28 21.32 1.17 7.63
C LEU A 28 22.15 0.97 6.35
N GLU A 29 22.68 -0.23 6.15
CA GLU A 29 23.34 -0.63 4.92
C GLU A 29 22.29 -1.08 3.89
N ILE A 30 22.37 -0.55 2.67
CA ILE A 30 21.47 -0.93 1.58
C ILE A 30 22.11 -2.09 0.82
N THR A 31 21.37 -3.19 0.70
CA THR A 31 21.77 -4.42 0.00
C THR A 31 20.71 -4.82 -1.03
N GLY A 32 21.00 -5.83 -1.85
CA GLY A 32 20.07 -6.32 -2.87
C GLY A 32 20.23 -5.62 -4.21
N ASP A 33 19.13 -5.46 -4.94
CA ASP A 33 19.15 -4.89 -6.28
C ASP A 33 19.34 -3.36 -6.26
N THR A 34 20.02 -2.84 -7.28
CA THR A 34 20.21 -1.39 -7.42
C THR A 34 18.90 -0.72 -7.82
N LEU A 35 18.57 0.40 -7.17
CA LEU A 35 17.43 1.21 -7.58
C LEU A 35 17.74 1.93 -8.91
N PRO A 36 16.80 1.93 -9.87
CA PRO A 36 16.95 2.74 -11.07
C PRO A 36 16.82 4.24 -10.74
N ALA A 37 17.01 5.11 -11.74
CA ALA A 37 16.70 6.53 -11.60
C ALA A 37 15.18 6.70 -11.43
N ILE A 38 14.75 6.92 -10.18
CA ILE A 38 13.34 7.11 -9.81
C ILE A 38 12.96 8.57 -10.06
N ARG A 39 11.92 8.77 -10.87
CA ARG A 39 11.30 10.08 -11.10
C ARG A 39 10.41 10.47 -9.93
N HIS A 40 9.52 9.56 -9.53
CA HIS A 40 8.63 9.75 -8.39
C HIS A 40 8.17 8.41 -7.82
N VAL A 41 7.96 8.40 -6.50
CA VAL A 41 7.29 7.30 -5.78
C VAL A 41 5.80 7.67 -5.69
N THR A 42 4.94 6.83 -6.26
CA THR A 42 3.48 7.07 -6.34
C THR A 42 2.72 6.54 -5.13
N ASP A 43 3.22 5.46 -4.51
CA ASP A 43 2.58 4.84 -3.36
C ASP A 43 3.62 4.15 -2.47
N MET A 44 3.37 4.11 -1.16
CA MET A 44 4.18 3.38 -0.19
C MET A 44 3.29 2.70 0.84
N LYS A 45 3.54 1.42 1.11
CA LYS A 45 2.82 0.64 2.12
C LYS A 45 3.80 -0.13 2.98
N MET A 46 3.55 -0.12 4.28
CA MET A 46 4.36 -0.85 5.26
C MET A 46 3.56 -2.03 5.81
N SER A 47 4.19 -3.20 5.85
CA SER A 47 3.66 -4.37 6.56
C SER A 47 4.78 -5.05 7.32
N GLY A 48 4.70 -5.06 8.65
CA GLY A 48 5.76 -5.60 9.49
C GLY A 48 7.09 -4.87 9.27
N ASP A 49 8.09 -5.60 8.78
CA ASP A 49 9.43 -5.11 8.44
C ASP A 49 9.60 -4.77 6.94
N THR A 50 8.53 -4.93 6.14
CA THR A 50 8.59 -4.82 4.70
C THR A 50 7.90 -3.56 4.21
N LEU A 51 8.69 -2.68 3.57
CA LEU A 51 8.20 -1.52 2.83
C LEU A 51 7.98 -1.90 1.37
N LEU A 52 6.77 -1.69 0.88
CA LEU A 52 6.38 -1.78 -0.52
C LEU A 52 6.34 -0.36 -1.08
N PHE A 53 6.91 -0.16 -2.25
CA PHE A 53 6.90 1.15 -2.89
C PHE A 53 6.68 1.02 -4.39
N VAL A 54 5.72 1.80 -4.89
CA VAL A 54 5.40 1.92 -6.30
C VAL A 54 6.07 3.18 -6.84
N PHE A 55 6.74 3.08 -7.98
CA PHE A 55 7.52 4.18 -8.53
C PHE A 55 7.49 4.22 -10.06
N GLU A 56 7.77 5.40 -10.60
CA GLU A 56 8.05 5.59 -12.02
C GLU A 56 9.53 5.96 -12.22
N CYS A 57 10.13 5.47 -13.31
CA CYS A 57 11.50 5.81 -13.69
C CYS A 57 11.54 7.10 -14.52
N GLU A 58 12.69 7.78 -14.56
CA GLU A 58 12.87 9.00 -15.38
C GLU A 58 12.59 8.77 -16.87
N ASP A 59 13.05 7.64 -17.41
CA ASP A 59 12.85 7.24 -18.81
C ASP A 59 11.54 6.45 -19.04
N GLY A 60 10.65 6.41 -18.04
CA GLY A 60 9.37 5.70 -18.11
C GLY A 60 8.29 6.49 -18.88
N TYR A 61 7.46 5.77 -19.63
CA TYR A 61 6.30 6.35 -20.33
C TYR A 61 5.01 6.25 -19.49
N GLY A 62 5.09 6.63 -18.21
CA GLY A 62 3.98 6.55 -17.24
C GLY A 62 3.75 5.15 -16.65
N GLN A 63 4.64 4.19 -16.96
CA GLN A 63 4.63 2.85 -16.36
C GLN A 63 5.06 2.94 -14.90
N GLN A 64 4.33 2.26 -14.02
CA GLN A 64 4.64 2.15 -12.61
C GLN A 64 5.19 0.75 -12.31
N LEU A 65 6.20 0.70 -11.46
CA LEU A 65 6.85 -0.54 -11.03
C LEU A 65 6.74 -0.68 -9.52
N LEU A 66 6.65 -1.91 -9.03
CA LEU A 66 6.59 -2.22 -7.61
C LEU A 66 7.86 -2.92 -7.16
N ARG A 67 8.44 -2.48 -6.04
CA ARG A 67 9.50 -3.19 -5.33
C ARG A 67 9.19 -3.29 -3.86
N ARG A 68 9.88 -4.20 -3.18
CA ARG A 68 9.89 -4.28 -1.72
C ARG A 68 11.29 -4.03 -1.16
N ALA A 69 11.32 -3.49 0.05
CA ALA A 69 12.49 -3.27 0.86
C ALA A 69 12.25 -3.92 2.23
N VAL A 70 13.07 -4.90 2.61
CA VAL A 70 12.97 -5.58 3.91
C VAL A 70 13.96 -4.94 4.89
N ILE A 71 13.46 -4.46 6.03
CA ILE A 71 14.23 -3.77 7.06
C ILE A 71 14.62 -4.76 8.16
N ASP A 72 15.90 -5.09 8.22
CA ASP A 72 16.46 -5.89 9.31
C ASP A 72 17.15 -4.98 10.32
N ASN A 73 16.45 -4.70 11.42
CA ASN A 73 16.98 -3.88 12.52
C ASN A 73 18.09 -4.58 13.31
N SER A 74 18.17 -5.92 13.28
CA SER A 74 19.20 -6.67 14.00
C SER A 74 20.54 -6.55 13.29
N ASN A 75 20.52 -6.61 11.97
CA ASN A 75 21.69 -6.50 11.12
C ASN A 75 21.95 -5.06 10.62
N ASN A 76 21.04 -4.12 10.90
CA ASN A 76 21.04 -2.76 10.37
C ASN A 76 21.13 -2.72 8.84
N THR A 77 20.30 -3.54 8.17
CA THR A 77 20.28 -3.60 6.70
C THR A 77 18.89 -3.32 6.14
N ILE A 78 18.83 -2.69 4.97
CA ILE A 78 17.66 -2.66 4.11
C ILE A 78 17.98 -3.48 2.86
N SER A 79 17.23 -4.54 2.59
CA SER A 79 17.40 -5.37 1.40
C SER A 79 16.35 -5.05 0.35
N ILE A 80 16.79 -4.56 -0.82
CA ILE A 80 15.92 -4.17 -1.94
C ILE A 80 15.73 -5.35 -2.89
N SER A 81 14.47 -5.65 -3.23
CA SER A 81 14.15 -6.70 -4.18
C SER A 81 14.37 -6.28 -5.64
N LEU A 82 14.40 -7.29 -6.51
CA LEU A 82 14.10 -7.10 -7.94
C LEU A 82 12.69 -6.52 -8.12
N ASP A 83 12.42 -6.00 -9.32
CA ASP A 83 11.07 -5.55 -9.68
C ASP A 83 10.05 -6.69 -9.52
N MET A 84 8.97 -6.42 -8.79
CA MET A 84 7.89 -7.35 -8.60
C MET A 84 7.03 -7.41 -9.88
N GLY A 85 6.59 -8.61 -10.24
CA GLY A 85 5.80 -8.89 -11.43
C GLY A 85 6.58 -8.94 -12.73
N LYS A 86 7.91 -8.74 -12.71
CA LYS A 86 8.79 -8.85 -13.87
C LYS A 86 8.96 -10.31 -14.29
N ARG A 87 8.81 -10.58 -15.58
CA ARG A 87 8.90 -11.90 -16.19
C ARG A 87 10.29 -12.12 -16.80
N GLU A 88 10.61 -13.37 -17.07
CA GLU A 88 11.91 -13.76 -17.67
C GLU A 88 12.12 -13.17 -19.08
N ASP A 89 11.04 -12.89 -19.80
CA ASP A 89 11.06 -12.24 -21.13
C ASP A 89 11.30 -10.71 -21.05
N GLY A 90 11.47 -10.16 -19.85
CA GLY A 90 11.69 -8.75 -19.59
C GLY A 90 10.41 -7.90 -19.54
N TYR A 91 9.24 -8.48 -19.83
CA TYR A 91 7.96 -7.81 -19.69
C TYR A 91 7.43 -7.89 -18.27
N TYR A 92 6.42 -7.08 -17.96
CA TYR A 92 5.77 -7.08 -16.65
C TYR A 92 4.38 -7.70 -16.74
N THR A 93 3.99 -8.35 -15.65
CA THR A 93 2.63 -8.90 -15.49
C THR A 93 1.60 -7.78 -15.36
N SER A 94 1.97 -6.65 -14.75
CA SER A 94 1.21 -5.40 -14.72
C SER A 94 2.18 -4.22 -14.83
N TYR A 95 1.78 -3.19 -15.55
CA TYR A 95 2.50 -1.93 -15.72
C TYR A 95 1.94 -0.81 -14.84
N MET A 96 0.90 -1.10 -14.06
CA MET A 96 0.35 -0.21 -13.03
C MET A 96 0.00 -0.99 -11.74
N PRO A 97 0.97 -1.64 -11.08
CA PRO A 97 0.70 -2.44 -9.89
C PRO A 97 0.35 -1.56 -8.68
N TYR A 98 -0.72 -1.92 -7.97
CA TYR A 98 -1.13 -1.30 -6.72
C TYR A 98 -1.13 -2.34 -5.57
N PRO A 99 -0.17 -2.29 -4.64
CA PRO A 99 -0.09 -3.28 -3.56
C PRO A 99 -1.19 -3.06 -2.52
N PHE A 100 -1.64 -4.15 -1.89
CA PHE A 100 -2.45 -4.08 -0.68
C PHE A 100 -2.24 -5.32 0.20
N ILE A 101 -2.51 -5.16 1.49
CA ILE A 101 -2.46 -6.25 2.45
C ILE A 101 -3.88 -6.79 2.59
N SER A 102 -4.07 -8.07 2.29
CA SER A 102 -5.37 -8.74 2.43
C SER A 102 -5.73 -9.00 3.89
N ASP A 103 -6.98 -9.43 4.13
CA ASP A 103 -7.55 -9.66 5.47
C ASP A 103 -6.75 -10.67 6.31
N ASN A 104 -6.08 -11.63 5.67
CA ASN A 104 -5.22 -12.62 6.30
C ASN A 104 -3.76 -12.19 6.44
N GLY A 105 -3.43 -10.94 6.10
CA GLY A 105 -2.06 -10.40 6.16
C GLY A 105 -1.20 -10.70 4.93
N ALA A 106 -1.68 -11.46 3.95
CA ALA A 106 -0.91 -11.74 2.73
C ALA A 106 -0.87 -10.51 1.82
N LEU A 107 0.26 -10.31 1.16
CA LEU A 107 0.42 -9.32 0.10
C LEU A 107 -0.35 -9.75 -1.15
N ARG A 108 -1.13 -8.81 -1.68
CA ARG A 108 -1.82 -8.90 -2.97
C ARG A 108 -1.52 -7.64 -3.78
N VAL A 109 -1.74 -7.72 -5.09
CA VAL A 109 -1.56 -6.57 -5.99
C VAL A 109 -2.80 -6.46 -6.88
N VAL A 110 -3.33 -5.25 -7.05
CA VAL A 110 -4.28 -4.96 -8.12
C VAL A 110 -3.49 -4.39 -9.29
N GLY A 111 -3.57 -4.99 -10.48
CA GLY A 111 -3.05 -4.35 -11.68
C GLY A 111 -4.06 -3.33 -12.15
N GLN A 112 -3.74 -2.03 -12.10
CA GLN A 112 -4.69 -1.00 -12.54
C GLN A 112 -4.86 -0.93 -14.06
N ASP A 113 -4.09 -1.74 -14.80
CA ASP A 113 -4.21 -1.90 -16.26
C ASP A 113 -5.54 -2.59 -16.64
N ASP A 114 -5.95 -3.60 -15.88
CA ASP A 114 -7.11 -4.45 -16.15
C ASP A 114 -7.96 -4.76 -14.91
N CYS A 115 -7.54 -4.25 -13.75
CA CYS A 115 -8.11 -4.49 -12.42
C CYS A 115 -8.01 -5.94 -11.93
N GLU A 116 -7.16 -6.78 -12.53
CA GLU A 116 -6.91 -8.13 -12.02
C GLU A 116 -6.22 -8.07 -10.65
N ILE A 117 -6.63 -8.96 -9.76
CA ILE A 117 -5.99 -9.18 -8.46
C ILE A 117 -4.96 -10.29 -8.64
N PHE A 118 -3.72 -10.02 -8.25
CA PHE A 118 -2.62 -10.98 -8.28
C PHE A 118 -2.29 -11.42 -6.86
N THR A 119 -1.95 -12.70 -6.73
CA THR A 119 -1.22 -13.20 -5.58
C THR A 119 0.28 -12.97 -5.78
N VAL A 120 1.03 -12.81 -4.70
CA VAL A 120 2.50 -12.69 -4.76
C VAL A 120 3.12 -13.99 -4.27
N GLU A 121 3.92 -14.63 -5.11
CA GLU A 121 4.69 -15.84 -4.80
C GLU A 121 6.18 -15.57 -4.90
N ASN A 122 6.99 -16.32 -4.13
CA ASN A 122 8.46 -16.16 -4.08
C ASN A 122 8.87 -14.69 -3.91
N ASP A 123 8.09 -13.97 -3.12
CA ASP A 123 8.18 -12.56 -2.79
C ASP A 123 8.06 -11.52 -3.92
N THR A 124 8.26 -11.89 -5.19
CA THR A 124 8.24 -10.95 -6.32
C THR A 124 7.37 -11.38 -7.48
N ALA A 125 7.02 -12.66 -7.61
CA ALA A 125 6.26 -13.14 -8.77
C ALA A 125 4.77 -12.88 -8.62
N PHE A 126 4.14 -12.27 -9.63
CA PHE A 126 2.70 -12.10 -9.67
C PHE A 126 2.05 -13.34 -10.31
N VAL A 127 1.17 -13.98 -9.55
CA VAL A 127 0.38 -15.13 -10.02
C VAL A 127 -1.08 -14.72 -10.15
N ARG A 128 -1.60 -14.90 -11.37
CA ARG A 128 -2.95 -14.55 -11.80
C ARG A 128 -4.00 -15.29 -10.98
N THR A 129 -4.92 -14.54 -10.38
CA THR A 129 -6.12 -15.14 -9.77
C THR A 129 -7.26 -15.26 -10.75
N ARG A 130 -7.27 -14.45 -11.83
CA ARG A 130 -8.43 -14.22 -12.70
C ARG A 130 -9.66 -13.66 -11.97
N HIS A 131 -9.47 -13.13 -10.76
CA HIS A 131 -10.46 -12.30 -10.07
C HIS A 131 -10.10 -10.84 -10.33
N TYR A 132 -11.11 -10.02 -10.56
CA TYR A 132 -10.95 -8.62 -10.93
C TYR A 132 -11.67 -7.76 -9.90
N LEU A 133 -11.01 -6.71 -9.39
CA LEU A 133 -11.65 -5.77 -8.47
C LEU A 133 -12.86 -5.08 -9.13
N MET A 134 -12.74 -4.82 -10.43
CA MET A 134 -13.80 -4.37 -11.32
C MET A 134 -13.55 -4.93 -12.73
N ASP A 135 -14.60 -5.32 -13.42
CA ASP A 135 -14.52 -5.79 -14.81
C ASP A 135 -15.71 -5.29 -15.63
N SER A 136 -15.74 -5.62 -16.93
CA SER A 136 -16.84 -5.23 -17.82
C SER A 136 -18.22 -5.81 -17.45
N ASN A 137 -18.26 -6.83 -16.59
CA ASN A 137 -19.50 -7.45 -16.11
C ASN A 137 -19.97 -6.83 -14.79
N SER A 138 -19.16 -5.97 -14.18
CA SER A 138 -19.46 -5.38 -12.88
C SER A 138 -20.61 -4.37 -13.00
N THR A 139 -21.62 -4.53 -12.14
CA THR A 139 -22.67 -3.53 -11.97
C THR A 139 -22.12 -2.39 -11.12
N VAL A 140 -21.95 -1.21 -11.73
CA VAL A 140 -21.38 -0.03 -11.10
C VAL A 140 -22.41 1.10 -11.00
N PRO A 141 -22.33 1.98 -9.97
CA PRO A 141 -23.29 3.06 -9.79
C PRO A 141 -23.12 4.19 -10.82
N PHE A 142 -21.94 4.30 -11.42
CA PHE A 142 -21.55 5.22 -12.49
C PHE A 142 -20.26 4.69 -13.14
N PRO A 143 -19.84 5.19 -14.32
CA PRO A 143 -18.57 4.81 -14.92
C PRO A 143 -17.40 5.06 -13.97
N LEU A 144 -16.51 4.08 -13.81
CA LEU A 144 -15.35 4.16 -12.92
C LEU A 144 -14.04 4.15 -13.71
N SER A 145 -13.06 4.90 -13.21
CA SER A 145 -11.66 4.73 -13.56
C SER A 145 -11.13 3.43 -12.98
N GLN A 146 -10.25 2.75 -13.71
CA GLN A 146 -9.52 1.57 -13.22
C GLN A 146 -8.47 1.91 -12.15
N TYR A 147 -8.14 3.20 -12.01
CA TYR A 147 -7.21 3.69 -10.99
C TYR A 147 -7.89 3.70 -9.61
N VAL A 148 -7.44 2.82 -8.72
CA VAL A 148 -7.98 2.59 -7.38
C VAL A 148 -6.98 2.95 -6.30
N GLN A 149 -7.49 3.37 -5.15
CA GLN A 149 -6.67 3.70 -3.98
C GLN A 149 -7.26 3.04 -2.73
N ASP A 150 -6.45 2.93 -1.68
CA ASP A 150 -6.82 2.38 -0.37
C ASP A 150 -7.63 1.08 -0.42
N VAL A 151 -7.23 0.18 -1.33
CA VAL A 151 -7.84 -1.14 -1.48
C VAL A 151 -7.63 -1.94 -0.19
N TYR A 152 -8.73 -2.41 0.39
CA TYR A 152 -8.76 -3.24 1.58
C TYR A 152 -9.74 -4.40 1.41
N MET A 153 -9.33 -5.59 1.81
CA MET A 153 -10.18 -6.78 1.77
C MET A 153 -10.92 -6.91 3.10
N THR A 154 -12.25 -6.99 3.06
CA THR A 154 -13.10 -7.13 4.27
C THR A 154 -13.60 -8.56 4.49
N GLY A 155 -13.38 -9.43 3.51
CA GLY A 155 -13.63 -10.86 3.56
C GLY A 155 -13.42 -11.49 2.19
N MET A 156 -13.67 -12.79 2.06
CA MET A 156 -13.58 -13.50 0.78
C MET A 156 -14.40 -12.77 -0.29
N ASP A 157 -13.73 -12.40 -1.38
CA ASP A 157 -14.30 -11.69 -2.54
C ASP A 157 -14.99 -10.36 -2.20
N LYS A 158 -14.69 -9.75 -1.04
CA LYS A 158 -15.28 -8.49 -0.59
C LYS A 158 -14.22 -7.45 -0.30
N TYR A 159 -14.37 -6.29 -0.91
CA TYR A 159 -13.38 -5.23 -0.88
C TYR A 159 -14.03 -3.88 -0.56
N VAL A 160 -13.24 -3.02 0.06
CA VAL A 160 -13.48 -1.58 0.14
C VAL A 160 -12.30 -0.90 -0.56
N PHE A 161 -12.57 0.16 -1.31
CA PHE A 161 -11.53 0.93 -1.99
C PHE A 161 -12.02 2.35 -2.27
N ILE A 162 -11.08 3.25 -2.54
CA ILE A 162 -11.37 4.56 -3.10
C ILE A 162 -11.37 4.43 -4.63
N GLY A 163 -12.53 4.66 -5.22
CA GLY A 163 -12.74 4.73 -6.66
C GLY A 163 -12.98 6.16 -7.11
N ARG A 164 -12.90 6.39 -8.43
CA ARG A 164 -13.09 7.72 -9.02
C ARG A 164 -13.88 7.64 -10.33
N GLU A 165 -14.66 8.68 -10.59
CA GLU A 165 -15.15 8.94 -11.95
C GLU A 165 -13.98 9.15 -12.94
N PRO A 166 -14.13 8.77 -14.22
CA PRO A 166 -13.13 9.03 -15.26
C PRO A 166 -12.72 10.50 -15.39
N ASN A 167 -11.58 10.76 -16.02
CA ASN A 167 -11.07 12.10 -16.34
C ASN A 167 -10.87 13.02 -15.12
N GLY A 168 -10.47 12.44 -13.98
CA GLY A 168 -10.21 13.20 -12.76
C GLY A 168 -11.47 13.69 -12.06
N GLY A 169 -12.61 13.02 -12.26
CA GLY A 169 -13.86 13.35 -11.59
C GLY A 169 -13.87 13.01 -10.10
N ARG A 170 -15.06 12.91 -9.51
CA ARG A 170 -15.22 12.81 -8.06
C ARG A 170 -14.75 11.46 -7.52
N GLN A 171 -14.28 11.48 -6.28
CA GLN A 171 -13.81 10.31 -5.55
C GLN A 171 -14.88 9.79 -4.58
N TYR A 172 -14.90 8.48 -4.40
CA TYR A 172 -15.88 7.79 -3.56
C TYR A 172 -15.22 6.65 -2.81
N ALA A 173 -15.60 6.48 -1.55
CA ALA A 173 -15.41 5.20 -0.87
C ALA A 173 -16.43 4.22 -1.42
N MET A 174 -15.98 3.04 -1.82
CA MET A 174 -16.80 2.04 -2.53
C MET A 174 -16.64 0.67 -1.90
N THR A 175 -17.66 -0.17 -2.05
CA THR A 175 -17.58 -1.61 -1.79
C THR A 175 -17.57 -2.37 -3.11
N ALA A 176 -16.80 -3.45 -3.23
CA ALA A 176 -16.91 -4.43 -4.30
C ALA A 176 -17.19 -5.82 -3.70
N ASP A 177 -18.17 -6.52 -4.26
CA ASP A 177 -18.46 -7.93 -4.01
C ASP A 177 -18.26 -8.69 -5.33
N LEU A 178 -17.19 -9.46 -5.43
CA LEU A 178 -16.80 -10.11 -6.68
C LEU A 178 -17.66 -11.35 -6.97
N ALA A 179 -18.27 -11.95 -5.95
CA ALA A 179 -19.18 -13.08 -6.11
C ALA A 179 -20.48 -12.67 -6.81
N THR A 180 -20.91 -11.42 -6.61
CA THR A 180 -22.10 -10.83 -7.25
C THR A 180 -21.76 -9.84 -8.38
N SER A 181 -20.47 -9.62 -8.64
CA SER A 181 -19.96 -8.61 -9.59
C SER A 181 -20.62 -7.24 -9.36
N LYS A 182 -20.77 -6.83 -8.10
CA LYS A 182 -21.45 -5.59 -7.74
C LYS A 182 -20.50 -4.63 -7.05
N ILE A 183 -20.53 -3.37 -7.48
CA ILE A 183 -19.87 -2.26 -6.84
C ILE A 183 -20.93 -1.25 -6.40
N ASP A 184 -20.82 -0.74 -5.17
CA ASP A 184 -21.71 0.28 -4.63
C ASP A 184 -20.90 1.41 -3.97
N THR A 185 -21.48 2.61 -3.91
CA THR A 185 -20.91 3.72 -3.14
C THR A 185 -21.23 3.58 -1.66
N ILE A 186 -20.23 3.83 -0.82
CA ILE A 186 -20.41 4.07 0.62
C ILE A 186 -20.70 5.56 0.84
N SER A 187 -19.80 6.43 0.37
CA SER A 187 -19.91 7.89 0.51
C SER A 187 -19.03 8.60 -0.53
N SER A 188 -19.33 9.88 -0.82
CA SER A 188 -18.37 10.73 -1.53
C SER A 188 -17.18 11.03 -0.63
N VAL A 189 -16.01 11.17 -1.25
CA VAL A 189 -14.82 11.75 -0.63
C VAL A 189 -14.79 13.19 -1.10
N ASP A 190 -15.31 14.09 -0.28
CA ASP A 190 -15.25 15.52 -0.57
C ASP A 190 -13.83 16.00 -0.25
N ASP A 191 -13.12 16.50 -1.26
CA ASP A 191 -11.88 17.25 -1.05
C ASP A 191 -12.25 18.59 -0.39
N LYS A 192 -12.33 18.61 0.94
CA LYS A 192 -12.35 19.86 1.69
C LYS A 192 -10.94 20.45 1.66
N ASN A 193 -10.70 21.33 0.69
CA ASN A 193 -9.60 22.30 0.71
C ASN A 193 -9.62 23.15 1.99
#